data_AF-I4VLF9-F1
#
_entry.id   AF-I4VLF9-F1
#
_cell.length_a   1.000
_cell.length_b   1.000
_cell.length_c   1.000
_cell.angle_alpha   90.00
_cell.angle_beta   90.00
_cell.angle_gamma   90.00
#
_symmetry.space_group_name_H-M   'P 1'
#
loop_
_entity.id
_entity.type
_entity.pdbx_description
1 polymer ?
#
loop_
_entity_poly.entity_id
_entity_poly.type
_entity_poly.pdbx_seq_one_letter_code
_entity_poly.pdbx_strand_id
1 'polypeptide(L)'
;MTRSDPVRVLMLGWEYPPRFVGGLGKASQGIACGLADLGAEVLFVLPRFASRSEGARLQVSGAREWLLEHGGNPRVAEGKRRPRWLGVA
;
A
#
# COMPACT_ATOMS: atom_id res chain seq x y z
N MET A 1 -19.07 27.32 1.34
CA MET A 1 -17.93 26.55 1.88
C MET A 1 -17.49 25.57 0.80
N THR A 2 -16.45 25.89 0.04
CA THR A 2 -15.91 24.99 -0.99
C THR A 2 -15.31 23.79 -0.29
N ARG A 3 -15.92 22.61 -0.43
CA ARG A 3 -15.32 21.36 0.02
C ARG A 3 -14.15 21.08 -0.91
N SER A 4 -12.96 21.53 -0.53
CA SER A 4 -11.73 21.18 -1.25
C SER A 4 -11.60 19.66 -1.27
N ASP A 5 -11.15 19.12 -2.40
CA ASP A 5 -10.90 17.68 -2.52
C ASP A 5 -9.92 17.23 -1.43
N PRO A 6 -10.14 16.04 -0.82
CA PRO A 6 -9.26 15.54 0.22
C PRO A 6 -7.85 15.32 -0.34
N VAL A 7 -6.84 15.58 0.50
CA VAL A 7 -5.44 15.26 0.16
C VAL A 7 -5.32 13.74 0.01
N ARG A 8 -4.76 13.29 -1.11
CA ARG A 8 -4.50 11.87 -1.37
C ARG A 8 -3.05 11.53 -1.13
N VAL A 9 -2.80 10.51 -0.32
CA VAL A 9 -1.46 10.10 0.13
C VAL A 9 -1.22 8.65 -0.24
N LEU A 10 -0.16 8.40 -1.01
CA LEU A 10 0.43 7.07 -1.19
C LEU A 10 1.61 6.93 -0.24
N MET A 11 1.51 6.02 0.72
CA MET A 11 2.59 5.64 1.62
C MET A 11 3.18 4.30 1.16
N LEU A 12 4.50 4.23 1.05
CA LEU A 12 5.22 2.99 0.78
C LEU A 12 6.05 2.65 2.00
N GLY A 13 5.94 1.42 2.50
CA GLY A 13 6.67 1.01 3.70
C GLY A 13 6.85 -0.49 3.81
N TRP A 14 7.64 -0.91 4.80
CA TRP A 14 8.08 -2.30 4.96
C TRP A 14 7.44 -3.03 6.14
N GLU A 15 6.95 -2.28 7.13
CA GLU A 15 6.43 -2.85 8.37
C GLU A 15 5.10 -2.20 8.73
N TYR A 16 4.15 -3.03 9.16
CA TYR A 16 2.84 -2.59 9.66
C TYR A 16 2.27 -3.64 10.61
N PRO A 17 1.66 -3.27 11.75
CA PRO A 17 1.09 -4.22 12.70
C PRO A 17 0.08 -5.19 12.06
N PRO A 18 0.06 -6.47 12.46
CA PRO A 18 0.79 -7.07 13.58
C PRO A 18 2.19 -7.61 13.24
N ARG A 19 2.65 -7.53 11.99
CA ARG A 19 3.95 -8.09 11.56
C ARG A 19 5.00 -6.97 11.42
N PHE A 20 5.83 -6.81 12.43
CA PHE A 20 6.88 -5.79 12.50
C PHE A 20 7.97 -6.21 13.51
N VAL A 21 9.14 -5.60 13.44
CA VAL A 21 10.26 -5.81 14.37
C VAL A 21 10.65 -4.47 14.99
N GLY A 22 10.36 -4.28 16.27
CA GLY A 22 10.69 -3.04 16.98
C GLY A 22 9.67 -1.91 16.77
N GLY A 23 10.12 -0.67 16.64
CA GLY A 23 9.24 0.52 16.68
C GLY A 23 8.73 1.02 15.32
N LEU A 24 9.34 0.60 14.21
CA LEU A 24 9.08 1.20 12.90
C LEU A 24 7.63 1.00 12.45
N GLY A 25 7.12 -0.23 12.48
CA GLY A 25 5.72 -0.51 12.10
C GLY A 25 4.70 0.26 12.93
N LYS A 26 4.95 0.46 14.24
CA LYS A 26 4.07 1.25 15.12
C LYS A 26 4.12 2.75 14.77
N ALA A 27 5.30 3.29 14.46
CA ALA A 27 5.44 4.67 14.04
C ALA A 27 4.74 4.92 12.68
N SER A 28 4.98 4.03 11.71
CA SER A 28 4.33 4.10 10.39
C SER A 28 2.80 3.97 10.48
N GLN A 29 2.29 3.12 11.37
CA GLN A 29 0.85 3.06 11.69
C GLN A 29 0.35 4.40 12.23
N GLY A 30 1.03 4.96 13.25
CA GLY A 30 0.63 6.23 13.86
C GLY A 30 0.56 7.38 12.85
N ILE A 31 1.53 7.47 11.94
CA ILE A 31 1.54 8.47 10.86
C ILE A 31 0.35 8.26 9.92
N ALA A 32 0.11 7.04 9.47
CA ALA A 32 -0.97 6.72 8.54
C ALA A 32 -2.35 7.04 9.14
N CYS A 33 -2.58 6.64 10.40
CA CYS A 33 -3.80 6.96 11.13
C CYS A 33 -3.95 8.47 11.34
N GLY A 34 -2.90 9.17 11.79
CA GLY A 34 -2.95 10.61 12.02
C GLY A 34 -3.27 11.41 10.75
N LEU A 35 -2.72 11.02 9.59
CA LEU A 35 -3.07 11.63 8.30
C LEU A 35 -4.55 11.39 7.93
N ALA A 36 -5.04 10.16 8.13
CA ALA A 36 -6.43 9.83 7.86
C ALA A 36 -7.40 10.58 8.78
N ASP A 37 -7.06 10.73 10.06
CA ASP A 37 -7.82 11.48 11.07
C ASP A 37 -7.90 12.98 10.73
N LEU A 38 -6.84 13.54 10.13
CA LEU A 38 -6.82 14.89 9.58
C LEU A 38 -7.59 15.02 8.25
N GLY A 39 -8.16 13.93 7.76
CA GLY A 39 -9.05 13.91 6.60
C GLY A 39 -8.40 13.52 5.28
N ALA A 40 -7.12 13.13 5.25
CA ALA A 40 -6.48 12.63 4.05
C ALA A 40 -7.01 11.25 3.65
N GLU A 41 -7.04 10.96 2.36
CA GLU A 41 -7.26 9.61 1.82
C GLU A 41 -5.90 8.91 1.69
N VAL A 42 -5.64 7.91 2.53
CA VAL A 42 -4.33 7.26 2.65
C VAL A 42 -4.39 5.83 2.10
N LEU A 43 -3.51 5.52 1.15
CA LEU A 43 -3.17 4.17 0.73
C LEU A 43 -1.75 3.84 1.18
N PHE A 44 -1.61 2.87 2.08
CA PHE A 44 -0.32 2.35 2.53
C PHE A 44 -0.04 1.01 1.85
N VAL A 45 1.00 0.95 1.02
CA VAL A 45 1.41 -0.26 0.32
C VAL A 45 2.66 -0.88 0.95
N LEU A 46 2.59 -2.18 1.23
CA LEU A 46 3.70 -3.01 1.70
C LEU A 46 4.12 -4.04 0.64
N PRO A 47 5.34 -4.60 0.71
CA PRO A 47 5.76 -5.67 -0.20
C PRO A 47 4.86 -6.91 -0.12
N ARG A 48 4.46 -7.30 1.09
CA ARG A 48 3.60 -8.47 1.36
C ARG A 48 2.67 -8.18 2.53
N PHE A 49 1.40 -7.95 2.23
CA PHE A 49 0.39 -7.69 3.26
C PHE A 49 -0.98 -8.04 2.70
N ALA A 50 -1.88 -8.51 3.57
CA ALA A 50 -3.26 -8.74 3.15
C ALA A 50 -3.99 -7.38 3.15
N SER A 51 -4.80 -7.10 2.13
CA SER A 51 -5.59 -5.87 2.11
C SER A 51 -6.44 -5.73 3.38
N ARG A 52 -6.33 -4.58 4.04
CA ARG A 52 -7.04 -4.21 5.26
C ARG A 52 -7.43 -2.74 5.19
N SER A 53 -8.69 -2.44 5.48
CA SER A 53 -9.13 -1.07 5.73
C SER A 53 -9.06 -0.79 7.23
N GLU A 54 -8.47 0.34 7.60
CA GLU A 54 -8.47 0.85 8.97
C GLU A 54 -9.17 2.20 9.00
N GLY A 55 -10.34 2.27 9.65
CA GLY A 55 -11.17 3.47 9.61
C GLY A 55 -11.72 3.77 8.22
N ALA A 56 -12.23 4.99 8.03
CA ALA A 56 -12.93 5.38 6.81
C ALA A 56 -12.02 5.81 5.66
N ARG A 57 -10.77 6.22 5.95
CA ARG A 57 -9.88 6.89 4.98
C ARG A 57 -8.47 6.32 4.92
N LEU A 58 -8.22 5.17 5.54
CA LEU A 58 -6.93 4.49 5.47
C LEU A 58 -7.11 3.06 4.97
N GLN A 59 -6.40 2.74 3.90
CA GLN A 59 -6.30 1.39 3.36
C GLN A 59 -4.84 0.95 3.37
N VAL A 60 -4.61 -0.25 3.85
CA VAL A 60 -3.28 -0.87 3.95
C VAL A 60 -3.32 -2.16 3.12
N SER A 61 -2.44 -2.30 2.15
CA SER A 61 -2.46 -3.47 1.27
C SER A 61 -1.05 -3.88 0.86
N GLY A 62 -0.89 -5.16 0.49
CA GLY A 62 0.29 -5.60 -0.22
C GLY A 62 0.23 -5.13 -1.67
N ALA A 63 1.38 -4.87 -2.28
CA ALA A 63 1.44 -4.38 -3.66
C ALA A 63 0.72 -5.33 -4.65
N ARG A 64 0.83 -6.64 -4.44
CA ARG A 64 0.19 -7.65 -5.29
C ARG A 64 -1.32 -7.66 -5.08
N GLU A 65 -1.76 -7.67 -3.83
CA GLU A 65 -3.17 -7.70 -3.42
C GLU A 65 -3.90 -6.47 -3.99
N TRP A 66 -3.31 -5.29 -3.82
CA TRP A 66 -3.84 -4.04 -4.37
C TRP A 66 -4.03 -4.08 -5.89
N LEU A 67 -3.01 -4.57 -6.62
CA LEU A 67 -3.06 -4.67 -8.08
C LEU A 67 -4.14 -5.67 -8.54
N LEU A 68 -4.31 -6.80 -7.85
CA LEU A 68 -5.33 -7.79 -8.20
C LEU A 68 -6.76 -7.23 -7.99
N GLU A 69 -6.98 -6.45 -6.93
CA GLU A 69 -8.27 -5.84 -6.62
C GLU A 69 -8.68 -4.73 -7.59
N HIS A 70 -7.70 -3.98 -8.12
CA HIS A 70 -7.95 -2.75 -8.91
C HIS A 70 -7.62 -2.92 -10.40
N GLY A 71 -7.61 -4.16 -10.91
CA GLY A 71 -7.43 -4.43 -12.34
C GLY A 71 -6.01 -4.16 -12.88
N GLY A 72 -5.01 -4.16 -12.00
CA GLY A 72 -3.60 -4.11 -12.38
C GLY A 72 -3.22 -5.33 -13.23
N ASN A 73 -2.28 -5.15 -14.18
CA ASN A 73 -1.85 -6.24 -15.05
C ASN A 73 -1.28 -7.41 -14.21
N PRO A 74 -1.91 -8.60 -14.20
CA PRO A 74 -1.52 -9.71 -13.33
C PRO A 74 -0.08 -10.18 -13.58
N ARG A 75 0.47 -9.95 -14.79
CA ARG A 75 1.88 -10.25 -15.11
C ARG A 75 2.89 -9.40 -14.36
N VAL A 76 2.51 -8.18 -13.96
CA VAL A 76 3.34 -7.30 -13.11
C VAL A 76 3.26 -7.76 -11.65
N ALA A 77 2.08 -8.19 -11.22
CA ALA A 77 1.83 -8.66 -9.86
C ALA A 77 2.51 -10.02 -9.54
N GLU A 78 2.82 -10.82 -10.57
CA GLU A 78 3.42 -12.15 -10.42
C GLU A 78 4.96 -12.15 -10.36
N GLY A 79 5.64 -11.00 -10.52
CA GLY A 79 7.10 -10.86 -10.42
C GLY A 79 7.91 -11.62 -11.49
N LYS A 80 7.28 -12.40 -12.37
CA LYS A 80 7.93 -13.14 -13.45
C LYS A 80 8.19 -12.23 -14.66
N ARG A 81 9.15 -11.31 -14.55
CA ARG A 81 9.84 -10.84 -15.76
C ARG A 81 10.85 -11.92 -16.16
N ARG A 82 10.52 -12.72 -17.18
CA ARG A 82 11.54 -13.44 -17.94
C ARG A 82 12.49 -12.38 -18.53
N PRO A 83 13.80 -12.40 -18.25
CA PRO A 83 14.73 -11.48 -18.89
C PRO A 83 14.64 -11.67 -20.40
N ARG A 84 14.49 -10.58 -21.17
CA ARG A 84 14.43 -10.62 -22.65
C ARG A 84 15.66 -11.27 -23.31
N TRP A 85 16.74 -11.45 -22.56
CA TRP A 85 18.01 -12.03 -23.01
C TRP A 85 18.08 -13.56 -22.91
N LEU A 86 17.07 -14.23 -22.34
CA LEU A 86 17.01 -15.71 -22.28
C LEU A 86 16.35 -16.36 -23.52
N GLY A 87 16.10 -15.59 -24.59
CA GLY A 87 15.33 -16.02 -25.77
C GLY A 87 16.09 -15.99 -27.10
N VAL A 88 17.42 -16.09 -27.08
CA VAL A 88 18.22 -16.28 -28.30
C VAL A 88 19.10 -17.52 -28.11
N ALA A 89 18.50 -18.68 -28.33
CA ALA A 89 19.17 -19.95 -28.61
C ALA A 89 18.27 -20.73 -29.57
#